data_AF-A0A6A0H3Q1-F1
#
_entry.id   AF-A0A6A0H3Q1-F1
#
_cell.length_a   1.000
_cell.length_b   1.000
_cell.length_c   1.000
_cell.angle_alpha   90.00
_cell.angle_beta   90.00
_cell.angle_gamma   90.00
#
_symmetry.space_group_name_H-M   'P 1'
#
loop_
_entity.id
_entity.type
_entity.pdbx_description
1 polymer ?
#
loop_
_entity_poly.entity_id
_entity_poly.type
_entity_poly.pdbx_seq_one_letter_code
_entity_poly.pdbx_strand_id
1 'polypeptide(L)'
;MMKDPVASKTKGKCRCSECLKKEERLRDKQSSWKGTKKALQRVGIILGWALMAALIYKVQQFDYEYANFDPYDILGVSMQASSAEIKKAYRKQSLIYHPDKTTGDERKFMKLNKAYQALTDPVARRNYEQYGNPDGPGAMHFGIALPSWIVEKENSLVVLGLYALVFMFGMPTVVAIWWYRSSKFSADQVLLDTTQLYYYFFHKTPSMPYKRALMVLSASFEFEKGHNSAITERESDNFEVPPLFKQLPHLGEKNKERPLCFPYSVKARALLHAHLSRIPLNPNTLDIDRLYLLHCCPTLIQEMVTCVAQLIMLAHAGRISRLPTLDTIESTMKLSPTLVQGLWDTKNPLLQLPHFTESTLRSCVVRGRTLRSVQQLVALLPQDRRHVLRSFTADEQNDIVQVCNTFPHVTMTVKSEVVDDDDSGVFTAGAIVTITVHLVRKNSGDVFNLTNEEDDEKAAARKRKAQEDEEKRKEVQDLSPTAALATLAVIDKKKTKWNKDMKKKSGKGGEKAKENHPKVKANGKAGGSKREESAKDNAMEPKDHVKESKDHVKESKDHVKESKDHVKESKDHAKESKDKHDKKGSCMV
;
A
#
# COMPACT_ATOMS: atom_id res chain seq x y z
N MET A 1 36.79 11.83 -5.12
CA MET A 1 36.07 10.55 -4.88
C MET A 1 34.66 10.87 -4.40
N MET A 2 33.72 11.03 -5.33
CA MET A 2 32.30 11.16 -5.00
C MET A 2 31.79 9.77 -4.63
N LYS A 3 31.36 9.59 -3.38
CA LYS A 3 30.62 8.38 -2.96
C LYS A 3 29.20 8.51 -3.49
N ASP A 4 28.82 7.63 -4.42
CA ASP A 4 27.44 7.49 -4.86
C ASP A 4 26.52 7.22 -3.65
N PRO A 5 25.52 8.08 -3.38
CA PRO A 5 24.61 7.92 -2.24
C PRO A 5 23.63 6.74 -2.39
N VAL A 6 23.70 5.99 -3.50
CA VAL A 6 22.84 4.82 -3.78
C VAL A 6 23.39 3.53 -3.17
N ALA A 7 24.70 3.46 -2.88
CA ALA A 7 25.34 2.23 -2.40
C ALA A 7 24.94 1.84 -0.95
N SER A 8 24.47 2.78 -0.13
CA SER A 8 24.14 2.46 1.29
C SER A 8 22.72 1.91 1.51
N LYS A 9 21.78 2.11 0.57
CA LYS A 9 20.37 1.66 0.68
C LYS A 9 20.10 0.27 0.06
N THR A 10 21.13 -0.46 -0.36
CA THR A 10 21.00 -1.61 -1.28
C THR A 10 21.53 -2.94 -0.73
N LYS A 11 21.84 -3.02 0.57
CA LYS A 11 22.18 -4.31 1.19
C LYS A 11 20.96 -5.23 1.19
N GLY A 12 21.06 -6.40 0.54
CA GLY A 12 20.04 -7.46 0.59
C GLY A 12 19.08 -7.56 -0.61
N LYS A 13 19.29 -6.82 -1.70
CA LYS A 13 18.45 -6.90 -2.92
C LYS A 13 19.18 -7.43 -4.14
N CYS A 14 18.53 -8.36 -4.85
CA CYS A 14 18.97 -8.93 -6.13
C CYS A 14 19.26 -7.85 -7.16
N ARG A 15 20.36 -8.00 -7.91
CA ARG A 15 20.84 -7.05 -8.92
C ARG A 15 20.70 -7.55 -10.35
N CYS A 16 19.94 -8.62 -10.58
CA CYS A 16 19.70 -9.11 -11.93
C CYS A 16 18.99 -8.05 -12.81
N SER A 17 19.21 -8.14 -14.12
CA SER A 17 18.71 -7.16 -15.11
C SER A 17 17.20 -6.92 -15.01
N GLU A 18 16.42 -7.97 -14.80
CA GLU A 18 14.96 -7.89 -14.69
C GLU A 18 14.51 -7.19 -13.38
N CYS A 19 15.22 -7.42 -12.27
CA CYS A 19 14.98 -6.71 -11.02
C CYS A 19 15.29 -5.21 -11.16
N LEU A 20 16.38 -4.86 -11.85
CA LEU A 20 16.72 -3.47 -12.13
C LEU A 20 15.68 -2.77 -13.00
N LYS A 21 15.23 -3.40 -14.09
CA LYS A 21 14.13 -2.90 -14.93
C LYS A 21 12.83 -2.73 -14.15
N LYS A 22 12.54 -3.62 -13.20
CA LYS A 22 11.38 -3.48 -12.30
C LYS A 22 11.52 -2.27 -11.37
N GLU A 23 12.70 -2.09 -10.76
CA GLU A 23 12.95 -0.94 -9.87
C GLU A 23 12.87 0.39 -10.64
N GLU A 24 13.36 0.45 -11.88
CA GLU A 24 13.22 1.61 -12.76
C GLU A 24 11.75 1.95 -13.04
N ARG A 25 10.95 0.97 -13.50
CA ARG A 25 9.51 1.18 -13.75
C ARG A 25 8.74 1.64 -12.52
N LEU A 26 9.04 1.08 -11.35
CA LEU A 26 8.40 1.49 -10.10
C LEU A 26 8.75 2.94 -9.72
N ARG A 27 10.00 3.36 -9.98
CA ARG A 27 10.46 4.72 -9.75
C ARG A 27 9.77 5.72 -10.68
N ASP A 28 9.63 5.39 -11.96
CA ASP A 28 9.00 6.26 -12.96
C ASP A 28 7.49 6.44 -12.68
N LYS A 29 6.79 5.35 -12.34
CA LYS A 29 5.37 5.42 -11.94
C LYS A 29 5.18 6.26 -10.67
N GLN A 30 6.14 6.22 -9.75
CA GLN A 30 6.08 6.97 -8.50
C GLN A 30 6.40 8.47 -8.66
N SER A 31 7.26 8.85 -9.62
CA SER A 31 7.75 10.23 -9.78
C SER A 31 6.73 11.16 -10.46
N SER A 32 6.03 10.68 -11.50
CA SER A 32 5.17 11.52 -12.35
C SER A 32 4.02 12.22 -11.59
N TRP A 33 3.19 11.47 -10.86
CA TRP A 33 2.02 12.04 -10.18
C TRP A 33 2.34 12.64 -8.80
N LYS A 34 3.25 12.02 -8.04
CA LYS A 34 3.61 12.55 -6.71
C LYS A 34 4.48 13.81 -6.83
N GLY A 35 5.27 13.94 -7.89
CA GLY A 35 6.08 15.13 -8.15
C GLY A 35 5.22 16.37 -8.39
N THR A 36 4.27 16.28 -9.32
CA THR A 36 3.34 17.37 -9.64
C THR A 36 2.42 17.71 -8.47
N LYS A 37 1.85 16.71 -7.78
CA LYS A 37 1.04 16.94 -6.57
C LYS A 37 1.83 17.63 -5.46
N LYS A 38 3.08 17.21 -5.21
CA LYS A 38 3.95 17.85 -4.22
C LYS A 38 4.35 19.25 -4.64
N ALA A 39 4.58 19.49 -5.94
CA ALA A 39 4.86 20.82 -6.46
C ALA A 39 3.66 21.75 -6.26
N LEU A 40 2.45 21.30 -6.61
CA LEU A 40 1.22 22.07 -6.41
C LEU A 40 0.96 22.37 -4.93
N GLN A 41 1.17 21.40 -4.05
CA GLN A 41 1.05 21.59 -2.61
C GLN A 41 2.07 22.62 -2.08
N ARG A 42 3.33 22.57 -2.55
CA ARG A 42 4.35 23.57 -2.19
C ARG A 42 3.98 24.97 -2.67
N VAL A 43 3.51 25.10 -3.92
CA VAL A 43 3.03 26.38 -4.47
C VAL A 43 1.86 26.90 -3.65
N GLY A 44 0.88 26.04 -3.32
CA GLY A 44 -0.25 26.42 -2.46
C GLY A 44 0.18 26.91 -1.08
N ILE A 45 1.16 26.25 -0.45
CA ILE A 45 1.71 26.69 0.84
C ILE A 45 2.44 28.03 0.71
N ILE A 46 3.25 28.21 -0.33
CA ILE A 46 3.98 29.47 -0.58
C ILE A 46 2.99 30.62 -0.82
N LEU A 47 1.97 30.40 -1.65
CA LEU A 47 0.91 31.38 -1.89
C LEU A 47 0.13 31.70 -0.61
N GLY A 48 -0.16 30.69 0.22
CA GLY A 48 -0.78 30.89 1.53
C GLY A 48 0.05 31.77 2.46
N TRP A 49 1.37 31.54 2.54
CA TRP A 49 2.29 32.39 3.31
C TRP A 49 2.43 33.79 2.73
N ALA A 50 2.50 33.93 1.41
CA ALA A 50 2.54 35.23 0.74
C ALA A 50 1.25 36.03 1.00
N LEU A 51 0.08 35.38 0.91
CA LEU A 51 -1.20 35.97 1.26
C LEU A 51 -1.23 36.40 2.73
N MET A 52 -0.76 35.54 3.65
CA MET A 52 -0.70 35.88 5.07
C MET A 52 0.24 37.06 5.34
N ALA A 53 1.42 37.09 4.71
CA ALA A 53 2.35 38.23 4.82
C ALA A 53 1.73 39.52 4.26
N ALA A 54 1.02 39.44 3.13
CA ALA A 54 0.32 40.58 2.56
C ALA A 54 -0.82 41.08 3.47
N LEU A 55 -1.56 40.18 4.11
CA LEU A 55 -2.59 40.53 5.10
C LEU A 55 -1.96 41.18 6.34
N ILE A 56 -0.87 40.62 6.88
CA ILE A 56 -0.14 41.22 8.01
C ILE A 56 0.36 42.62 7.66
N TYR A 57 0.94 42.79 6.47
CA TYR A 57 1.39 44.10 5.99
C TYR A 57 0.22 45.09 5.90
N LYS A 58 -0.93 44.66 5.37
CA LYS A 58 -2.14 45.49 5.34
C LYS A 58 -2.63 45.84 6.74
N VAL A 59 -2.63 44.90 7.68
CA VAL A 59 -3.01 45.15 9.08
C VAL A 59 -2.04 46.11 9.77
N GLN A 60 -0.73 46.03 9.48
CA GLN A 60 0.27 46.97 10.02
C GLN A 60 0.10 48.40 9.51
N GLN A 61 -0.45 48.57 8.31
CA GLN A 61 -0.79 49.90 7.77
C GLN A 61 -2.12 50.45 8.31
N PHE A 62 -2.93 49.62 8.97
CA PHE A 62 -4.10 50.10 9.69
C PHE A 62 -3.67 50.67 11.03
N ASP A 63 -3.69 52.00 11.15
CA ASP A 63 -3.58 52.68 12.42
C ASP A 63 -4.76 52.26 13.30
N TYR A 64 -4.49 51.36 14.24
CA TYR A 64 -5.42 51.00 15.29
C TYR A 64 -5.48 52.18 16.26
N GLU A 65 -6.41 53.11 16.07
CA GLU A 65 -6.80 54.00 17.17
C GLU A 65 -7.47 53.14 18.24
N TYR A 66 -6.66 52.54 19.12
CA TYR A 66 -7.13 52.06 20.41
C TYR A 66 -7.75 53.26 21.11
N ALA A 67 -9.07 53.29 21.15
CA ALA A 67 -9.82 54.23 21.95
C ALA A 67 -9.67 53.87 23.44
N ASN A 68 -8.50 54.12 24.01
CA ASN A 68 -8.40 54.45 25.42
C ASN A 68 -8.79 55.93 25.51
N PHE A 69 -10.10 56.20 25.49
CA PHE A 69 -10.63 57.54 25.61
C PHE A 69 -10.54 57.96 27.08
N ASP A 70 -9.41 58.54 27.47
CA ASP A 70 -9.26 59.18 28.78
C ASP A 70 -9.47 60.70 28.65
N PRO A 71 -10.61 61.22 29.10
CA PRO A 71 -10.91 62.63 28.99
C PRO A 71 -9.99 63.51 29.84
N TYR A 72 -9.38 62.99 30.91
CA TYR A 72 -8.42 63.74 31.75
C TYR A 72 -7.09 63.93 31.02
N ASP A 73 -6.56 62.86 30.40
CA ASP A 73 -5.33 62.92 29.59
C ASP A 73 -5.52 63.78 28.33
N ILE A 74 -6.67 63.68 27.67
CA ILE A 74 -7.00 64.50 26.49
C ILE A 74 -7.03 65.99 26.84
N LEU A 75 -7.60 66.35 27.99
CA LEU A 75 -7.66 67.73 28.49
C LEU A 75 -6.35 68.19 29.18
N GLY A 76 -5.44 67.27 29.49
CA GLY A 76 -4.19 67.53 30.21
C GLY A 76 -4.42 67.99 31.65
N VAL A 77 -5.46 67.49 32.33
CA VAL A 77 -5.87 67.88 33.68
C VAL A 77 -5.87 66.67 34.61
N SER A 78 -5.61 66.87 35.90
CA SER A 78 -5.62 65.76 36.86
C SER A 78 -7.03 65.19 37.07
N MET A 79 -7.15 63.93 37.51
CA MET A 79 -8.44 63.32 37.86
C MET A 79 -9.21 64.11 38.95
N GLN A 80 -8.49 64.87 39.77
CA GLN A 80 -9.04 65.72 40.84
C GLN A 80 -9.33 67.17 40.39
N ALA A 81 -9.20 67.48 39.10
CA ALA A 81 -9.38 68.82 38.59
C ALA A 81 -10.80 69.34 38.84
N SER A 82 -10.88 70.59 39.29
CA SER A 82 -12.14 71.31 39.49
C SER A 82 -12.79 71.66 38.14
N SER A 83 -14.11 71.89 38.14
CA SER A 83 -14.84 72.29 36.93
C SER A 83 -14.31 73.60 36.31
N ALA A 84 -13.74 74.49 37.13
CA ALA A 84 -13.08 75.72 36.68
C ALA A 84 -11.77 75.43 35.93
N GLU A 85 -10.98 74.46 36.40
CA GLU A 85 -9.72 74.03 35.78
C GLU A 85 -9.97 73.29 34.46
N ILE A 86 -10.97 72.40 34.41
CA ILE A 86 -11.40 71.71 33.19
C ILE A 86 -11.82 72.72 32.11
N LYS A 87 -12.65 73.72 32.47
CA LYS A 87 -13.05 74.81 31.55
C LYS A 87 -11.88 75.68 31.10
N LYS A 88 -10.87 75.88 31.95
CA LYS A 88 -9.68 76.67 31.61
C LYS A 88 -8.77 75.91 30.65
N ALA A 89 -8.54 74.62 30.91
CA ALA A 89 -7.75 73.73 30.07
C ALA A 89 -8.38 73.53 28.69
N TYR A 90 -9.69 73.28 28.64
CA TYR A 90 -10.45 73.22 27.39
C TYR A 90 -10.28 74.49 26.56
N ARG A 91 -10.54 75.68 27.14
CA ARG A 91 -10.37 76.96 26.42
C ARG A 91 -8.95 77.15 25.86
N LYS A 92 -7.92 76.74 26.62
CA LYS A 92 -6.52 76.83 26.20
C LYS A 92 -6.22 75.89 25.02
N GLN A 93 -6.68 74.64 25.07
CA GLN A 93 -6.44 73.66 24.03
C GLN A 93 -7.34 73.86 22.79
N SER A 94 -8.57 74.35 22.96
CA SER A 94 -9.46 74.71 21.86
C SER A 94 -8.87 75.84 21.02
N LEU A 95 -8.16 76.79 21.64
CA LEU A 95 -7.42 77.84 20.92
C LEU A 95 -6.19 77.33 20.16
N ILE A 96 -5.76 76.09 20.38
CA ILE A 96 -4.63 75.47 19.68
C ILE A 96 -5.15 74.57 18.55
N TYR A 97 -6.16 73.74 18.84
CA TYR A 97 -6.69 72.74 17.90
C TYR A 97 -7.88 73.23 17.06
N HIS A 98 -8.34 74.48 17.19
CA HIS A 98 -9.47 75.01 16.40
C HIS A 98 -9.23 74.83 14.88
N PRO A 99 -10.21 74.35 14.11
CA PRO A 99 -10.05 74.09 12.67
C PRO A 99 -9.65 75.34 11.85
N ASP A 100 -10.04 76.53 12.31
CA ASP A 100 -9.71 77.80 11.65
C ASP A 100 -8.30 78.34 11.96
N LYS A 101 -7.47 77.61 12.71
CA LYS A 101 -6.10 78.03 13.06
C LYS A 101 -5.05 77.26 12.27
N THR A 102 -3.90 77.88 12.07
CA THR A 102 -2.75 77.28 11.36
C THR A 102 -2.18 76.03 12.05
N THR A 103 -2.51 75.82 13.33
CA THR A 103 -2.15 74.64 14.15
C THR A 103 -3.33 73.68 14.37
N GLY A 104 -4.45 73.91 13.67
CA GLY A 104 -5.71 73.19 13.82
C GLY A 104 -5.63 71.73 13.37
N ASP A 105 -6.31 70.86 14.12
CA ASP A 105 -6.46 69.44 13.82
C ASP A 105 -7.87 69.03 14.20
N GLU A 106 -8.73 68.88 13.19
CA GLU A 106 -10.17 68.65 13.35
C GLU A 106 -10.45 67.39 14.19
N ARG A 107 -9.64 66.34 14.01
CA ARG A 107 -9.77 65.08 14.77
C ARG A 107 -9.46 65.29 16.25
N LYS A 108 -8.41 66.05 16.56
CA LYS A 108 -8.05 66.38 17.96
C LYS A 108 -9.07 67.33 18.59
N PHE A 109 -9.62 68.27 17.83
CA PHE A 109 -10.66 69.17 18.31
C PHE A 109 -11.95 68.42 18.65
N MET A 110 -12.37 67.46 17.83
CA MET A 110 -13.52 66.59 18.14
C MET A 110 -13.29 65.76 19.41
N LYS A 111 -12.09 65.17 19.59
CA LYS A 111 -11.73 64.44 20.82
C LYS A 111 -11.74 65.35 22.05
N LEU A 112 -11.21 66.56 21.92
CA LEU A 112 -11.20 67.57 22.97
C LEU A 112 -12.62 67.97 23.39
N ASN A 113 -13.53 68.18 22.43
CA ASN A 113 -14.94 68.47 22.71
C ASN A 113 -15.62 67.31 23.44
N LYS A 114 -15.39 66.07 22.97
CA LYS A 114 -15.95 64.87 23.62
C LYS A 114 -15.42 64.72 25.06
N ALA A 115 -14.13 64.98 25.28
CA ALA A 115 -13.49 64.93 26.61
C ALA A 115 -14.06 65.99 27.55
N TYR A 116 -14.26 67.22 27.05
CA TYR A 116 -14.88 68.28 27.84
C TYR A 116 -16.32 67.95 28.21
N GLN A 117 -17.12 67.41 27.28
CA GLN A 117 -18.48 66.96 27.57
C GLN A 117 -18.51 65.84 28.61
N ALA A 118 -17.62 64.85 28.48
CA ALA A 118 -17.49 63.73 29.43
C ALA A 118 -17.21 64.19 30.87
N LEU A 119 -16.44 65.27 31.07
CA LEU A 119 -16.10 65.77 32.42
C LEU A 119 -17.02 66.89 32.94
N THR A 120 -17.82 67.51 32.08
CA THR A 120 -18.71 68.63 32.47
C THR A 120 -20.15 68.21 32.67
N ASP A 121 -20.63 67.18 31.99
CA ASP A 121 -21.94 66.59 32.28
C ASP A 121 -21.82 65.68 33.51
N PRO A 122 -22.57 65.97 34.60
CA PRO A 122 -22.55 65.14 35.81
C PRO A 122 -22.93 63.68 35.56
N VAL A 123 -23.78 63.40 34.55
CA VAL A 123 -24.18 62.03 34.21
C VAL A 123 -23.04 61.32 33.48
N ALA A 124 -22.46 61.94 32.45
CA ALA A 124 -21.35 61.37 31.70
C ALA A 124 -20.09 61.17 32.56
N ARG A 125 -19.82 62.10 33.49
CA ARG A 125 -18.69 61.98 34.43
C ARG A 125 -18.86 60.79 35.37
N ARG A 126 -20.06 60.61 35.92
CA ARG A 126 -20.38 59.46 36.78
C ARG A 126 -20.30 58.14 36.00
N ASN A 127 -20.75 58.12 34.75
CA ASN A 127 -20.64 56.96 33.87
C ASN A 127 -19.18 56.60 33.58
N TYR A 128 -18.33 57.60 33.33
CA TYR A 128 -16.90 57.39 33.12
C TYR A 128 -16.22 56.85 34.40
N GLU A 129 -16.53 57.40 35.56
CA GLU A 129 -16.00 56.94 36.85
C GLU A 129 -16.46 55.52 37.22
N GLN A 130 -17.68 55.12 36.83
CA GLN A 130 -18.26 53.83 37.17
C GLN A 130 -17.96 52.72 36.14
N TYR A 131 -17.87 53.06 34.86
CA TYR A 131 -17.78 52.09 33.75
C TYR A 131 -16.57 52.31 32.82
N GLY A 132 -15.76 53.34 33.05
CA GLY A 132 -14.60 53.67 32.22
C GLY A 132 -14.95 54.28 30.85
N ASN A 133 -16.21 54.69 30.64
CA ASN A 133 -16.68 55.31 29.39
C ASN A 133 -17.80 56.34 29.69
N PRO A 134 -17.76 57.58 29.15
CA PRO A 134 -18.83 58.58 29.37
C PRO A 134 -20.23 58.14 28.94
N ASP A 135 -20.32 57.21 27.98
CA ASP A 135 -21.60 56.75 27.41
C ASP A 135 -22.32 55.70 28.29
N GLY A 136 -21.73 55.27 29.43
CA GLY A 136 -22.32 54.30 30.36
C GLY A 136 -21.89 52.85 30.11
N PRO A 137 -22.59 51.84 30.67
CA PRO A 137 -22.29 50.43 30.42
C PRO A 137 -22.47 50.15 28.92
N GLY A 138 -21.36 50.01 28.20
CA GLY A 138 -21.37 49.85 26.75
C GLY A 138 -22.19 48.64 26.35
N ALA A 139 -23.18 48.84 25.46
CA ALA A 139 -23.83 47.73 24.81
C ALA A 139 -22.77 46.93 24.03
N MET A 140 -22.69 45.62 24.27
CA MET A 140 -21.80 44.73 23.52
C MET A 140 -22.24 44.72 22.05
N HIS A 141 -21.55 45.48 21.21
CA HIS A 141 -21.77 45.48 19.76
C HIS A 141 -21.11 44.23 19.16
N PHE A 142 -21.92 43.23 18.83
CA PHE A 142 -21.48 42.05 18.09
C PHE A 142 -21.34 42.41 16.60
N GLY A 143 -20.11 42.70 16.17
CA GLY A 143 -19.76 42.78 14.75
C GLY A 143 -19.39 41.41 14.19
N ILE A 144 -19.81 41.11 12.96
CA ILE A 144 -19.35 39.94 12.21
C ILE A 144 -18.08 40.36 11.46
N ALA A 145 -16.99 39.59 11.55
CA ALA A 145 -15.71 39.89 10.89
C ALA A 145 -15.72 39.63 9.36
N LEU A 146 -16.87 39.83 8.71
CA LEU A 146 -17.02 39.76 7.27
C LEU A 146 -16.91 41.17 6.67
N PRO A 147 -16.26 41.34 5.51
CA PRO A 147 -16.23 42.61 4.82
C PRO A 147 -17.65 43.14 4.52
N SER A 148 -17.87 44.45 4.65
CA SER A 148 -19.19 45.07 4.43
C SER A 148 -19.72 44.83 3.01
N TRP A 149 -18.83 44.81 2.01
CA TRP A 149 -19.18 44.62 0.60
C TRP A 149 -19.89 43.31 0.29
N ILE A 150 -19.73 42.25 1.11
CA ILE A 150 -20.44 40.98 0.96
C ILE A 150 -21.92 41.10 1.37
N VAL A 151 -22.21 41.97 2.33
CA VAL A 151 -23.53 42.10 2.99
C VAL A 151 -24.29 43.34 2.49
N GLU A 152 -23.62 44.25 1.78
CA GLU A 152 -24.23 45.42 1.13
C GLU A 152 -25.35 44.99 0.18
N LYS A 153 -26.45 45.77 0.18
CA LYS A 153 -27.67 45.45 -0.59
C LYS A 153 -27.40 45.21 -2.07
N GLU A 154 -26.46 45.95 -2.66
CA GLU A 154 -26.09 45.86 -4.07
C GLU A 154 -25.50 44.48 -4.44
N ASN A 155 -24.64 43.92 -3.58
CA ASN A 155 -23.95 42.65 -3.84
C ASN A 155 -24.65 41.44 -3.21
N SER A 156 -25.52 41.67 -2.22
CA SER A 156 -26.21 40.60 -1.48
C SER A 156 -26.97 39.62 -2.38
N LEU A 157 -27.60 40.12 -3.46
CA LEU A 157 -28.30 39.31 -4.46
C LEU A 157 -27.34 38.44 -5.28
N VAL A 158 -26.16 38.97 -5.64
CA VAL A 158 -25.14 38.23 -6.39
C VAL A 158 -24.53 37.13 -5.52
N VAL A 159 -24.20 37.43 -4.28
CA VAL A 159 -23.65 36.47 -3.32
C VAL A 159 -24.66 35.37 -3.02
N LEU A 160 -25.93 35.71 -2.79
CA LEU A 160 -27.00 34.73 -2.56
C LEU A 160 -27.26 33.88 -3.81
N GLY A 161 -27.24 34.48 -5.00
CA GLY A 161 -27.37 33.77 -6.28
C GLY A 161 -26.22 32.79 -6.52
N LEU A 162 -24.98 33.20 -6.26
CA LEU A 162 -23.80 32.33 -6.35
C LEU A 162 -23.91 31.17 -5.34
N TYR A 163 -24.30 31.47 -4.11
CA TYR A 163 -24.49 30.47 -3.06
C TYR A 163 -25.56 29.44 -3.49
N ALA A 164 -26.71 29.91 -3.99
CA ALA A 164 -27.76 29.05 -4.51
C ALA A 164 -27.26 28.21 -5.69
N LEU A 165 -26.48 28.78 -6.61
CA LEU A 165 -25.91 28.05 -7.74
C LEU A 165 -24.97 26.93 -7.29
N VAL A 166 -24.08 27.23 -6.34
CA VAL A 166 -23.13 26.25 -5.80
C VAL A 166 -23.86 25.13 -5.06
N PHE A 167 -24.89 25.43 -4.28
CA PHE A 167 -25.62 24.41 -3.52
C PHE A 167 -26.65 23.63 -4.36
N MET A 168 -27.32 24.26 -5.32
CA MET A 168 -28.34 23.61 -6.14
C MET A 168 -27.75 22.85 -7.33
N PHE A 169 -26.65 23.35 -7.91
CA PHE A 169 -26.02 22.71 -9.07
C PHE A 169 -24.65 22.15 -8.74
N GLY A 170 -23.79 22.95 -8.09
CA GLY A 170 -22.41 22.53 -7.79
C GLY A 170 -22.34 21.27 -6.93
N MET A 171 -22.95 21.30 -5.75
CA MET A 171 -22.91 20.20 -4.78
C MET A 171 -23.59 18.94 -5.34
N PRO A 172 -24.82 18.98 -5.89
CA PRO A 172 -25.44 17.80 -6.49
C PRO A 172 -24.65 17.22 -7.66
N THR A 173 -24.05 18.06 -8.51
CA THR A 173 -23.22 17.59 -9.63
C THR A 173 -21.96 16.87 -9.13
N VAL A 174 -21.28 17.43 -8.12
CA VAL A 174 -20.08 16.80 -7.54
C VAL A 174 -20.43 15.48 -6.86
N VAL A 175 -21.50 15.45 -6.07
CA VAL A 175 -21.97 14.24 -5.39
C VAL A 175 -22.43 13.18 -6.41
N ALA A 176 -23.17 13.58 -7.44
CA ALA A 176 -23.59 12.67 -8.51
C ALA A 176 -22.38 12.09 -9.25
N ILE A 177 -21.42 12.92 -9.66
CA ILE A 177 -20.19 12.45 -10.32
C ILE A 177 -19.42 11.49 -9.41
N TRP A 178 -19.29 11.79 -8.12
CA TRP A 178 -18.63 10.90 -7.17
C TRP A 178 -19.37 9.57 -7.00
N TRP A 179 -20.70 9.61 -6.83
CA TRP A 179 -21.56 8.45 -6.66
C TRP A 179 -21.51 7.54 -7.90
N TYR A 180 -21.77 8.07 -9.10
CA TYR A 180 -21.73 7.28 -10.34
C TYR A 180 -20.35 6.71 -10.64
N ARG A 181 -19.27 7.41 -10.25
CA ARG A 181 -17.90 6.89 -10.43
C ARG A 181 -17.52 5.82 -9.41
N SER A 182 -18.07 5.87 -8.20
CA SER A 182 -17.74 4.93 -7.11
C SER A 182 -18.66 3.71 -7.06
N SER A 183 -19.97 3.91 -7.29
CA SER A 183 -21.00 2.86 -7.19
C SER A 183 -20.85 1.72 -8.20
N LYS A 184 -20.03 1.87 -9.24
CA LYS A 184 -19.79 0.83 -10.25
C LYS A 184 -18.76 -0.22 -9.83
N PHE A 185 -18.13 -0.06 -8.67
CA PHE A 185 -17.08 -0.93 -8.18
C PHE A 185 -17.50 -1.68 -6.90
N SER A 186 -16.99 -2.90 -6.76
CA SER A 186 -16.98 -3.69 -5.52
C SER A 186 -16.10 -3.04 -4.45
N ALA A 187 -16.19 -3.55 -3.22
CA ALA A 187 -15.31 -3.16 -2.11
C ALA A 187 -13.82 -3.31 -2.48
N ASP A 188 -13.47 -4.33 -3.26
CA ASP A 188 -12.10 -4.60 -3.72
C ASP A 188 -11.69 -3.78 -4.98
N GLN A 189 -12.46 -2.74 -5.35
CA GLN A 189 -12.22 -1.89 -6.52
C GLN A 189 -12.27 -2.64 -7.87
N VAL A 190 -13.07 -3.70 -7.95
CA VAL A 190 -13.35 -4.47 -9.18
C VAL A 190 -14.70 -4.05 -9.75
N LEU A 191 -14.88 -4.04 -11.07
CA LEU A 191 -16.16 -3.67 -11.67
C LEU A 191 -17.27 -4.65 -11.25
N LEU A 192 -18.47 -4.13 -10.97
CA LEU A 192 -19.60 -4.98 -10.62
C LEU A 192 -19.99 -5.95 -11.75
N ASP A 193 -19.86 -5.54 -13.01
CA ASP A 193 -20.09 -6.44 -14.17
C ASP A 193 -19.09 -7.60 -14.21
N THR A 194 -17.82 -7.37 -13.84
CA THR A 194 -16.80 -8.42 -13.71
C THR A 194 -17.13 -9.34 -12.54
N THR A 195 -17.62 -8.78 -11.44
CA THR A 195 -18.04 -9.55 -10.27
C THR A 195 -19.22 -10.47 -10.62
N GLN A 196 -20.22 -9.97 -11.34
CA GLN A 196 -21.35 -10.76 -11.86
C GLN A 196 -20.88 -11.86 -12.83
N LEU A 197 -19.92 -11.55 -13.70
CA LEU A 197 -19.30 -12.52 -14.59
C LEU A 197 -18.70 -13.70 -13.81
N TYR A 198 -17.97 -13.42 -12.73
CA TYR A 198 -17.39 -14.43 -11.86
C TYR A 198 -18.46 -15.28 -11.20
N TYR A 199 -19.47 -14.67 -10.58
CA TYR A 199 -20.60 -15.40 -9.99
C TYR A 199 -21.25 -16.35 -11.00
N TYR A 200 -21.51 -15.88 -12.22
CA TYR A 200 -22.10 -16.69 -13.28
C TYR A 200 -21.24 -17.93 -13.58
N PHE A 201 -19.94 -17.76 -13.83
CA PHE A 201 -19.08 -18.87 -14.23
C PHE A 201 -18.80 -19.86 -13.11
N PHE A 202 -18.59 -19.38 -11.87
CA PHE A 202 -18.35 -20.25 -10.73
C PHE A 202 -19.60 -21.02 -10.30
N HIS A 203 -20.78 -20.41 -10.42
CA HIS A 203 -22.04 -21.13 -10.22
C HIS A 203 -22.32 -22.15 -11.34
N LYS A 204 -22.03 -21.78 -12.59
CA LYS A 204 -22.23 -22.67 -13.75
C LYS A 204 -21.28 -23.86 -13.76
N THR A 205 -20.04 -23.67 -13.32
CA THR A 205 -18.99 -24.70 -13.27
C THR A 205 -18.46 -24.82 -11.83
N PRO A 206 -19.15 -25.57 -10.95
CA PRO A 206 -18.79 -25.68 -9.53
C PRO A 206 -17.43 -26.33 -9.28
N SER A 207 -16.96 -27.18 -10.20
CA SER A 207 -15.61 -27.75 -10.23
C SER A 207 -14.81 -27.11 -11.35
N MET A 208 -14.21 -25.94 -11.10
CA MET A 208 -13.50 -25.14 -12.08
C MET A 208 -12.00 -25.50 -12.11
N PRO A 209 -11.48 -26.04 -13.22
CA PRO A 209 -10.06 -26.33 -13.34
C PRO A 209 -9.24 -25.04 -13.55
N TYR A 210 -7.98 -25.04 -13.10
CA TYR A 210 -7.02 -23.93 -13.19
C TYR A 210 -7.03 -23.19 -14.55
N LYS A 211 -6.92 -23.91 -15.67
CA LYS A 211 -6.90 -23.28 -17.01
C LYS A 211 -8.20 -22.58 -17.36
N ARG A 212 -9.34 -23.08 -16.88
CA ARG A 212 -10.66 -22.42 -17.07
C ARG A 212 -10.80 -21.22 -16.14
N ALA A 213 -10.28 -21.28 -14.92
CA ALA A 213 -10.22 -20.13 -14.03
C ALA A 213 -9.37 -19.00 -14.64
N LEU A 214 -8.20 -19.31 -15.22
CA LEU A 214 -7.39 -18.34 -15.96
C LEU A 214 -8.14 -17.74 -17.16
N MET A 215 -8.93 -18.56 -17.87
CA MET A 215 -9.77 -18.11 -18.98
C MET A 215 -10.88 -17.15 -18.51
N VAL A 216 -11.53 -17.43 -17.39
CA VAL A 216 -12.53 -16.55 -16.78
C VAL A 216 -11.88 -15.24 -16.32
N LEU A 217 -10.72 -15.29 -15.67
CA LEU A 217 -9.94 -14.10 -15.30
C LEU A 217 -9.60 -13.24 -16.54
N SER A 218 -9.23 -13.87 -17.66
CA SER A 218 -8.93 -13.14 -18.90
C SER A 218 -10.15 -12.47 -19.55
N ALA A 219 -11.37 -12.81 -19.12
CA ALA A 219 -12.61 -12.22 -19.62
C ALA A 219 -13.14 -11.07 -18.75
N SER A 220 -12.35 -10.62 -17.77
CA SER A 220 -12.69 -9.46 -16.92
C SER A 220 -12.91 -8.20 -17.75
N PHE A 221 -13.95 -7.44 -17.42
CA PHE A 221 -14.30 -6.22 -18.15
C PHE A 221 -13.31 -5.06 -17.94
N GLU A 222 -12.43 -5.15 -16.94
CA GLU A 222 -11.27 -4.29 -16.76
C GLU A 222 -10.34 -4.30 -17.99
N PHE A 223 -10.39 -5.37 -18.78
CA PHE A 223 -9.56 -5.55 -19.98
C PHE A 223 -10.27 -5.14 -21.26
N GLU A 224 -11.53 -4.69 -21.16
CA GLU A 224 -12.31 -4.25 -22.29
C GLU A 224 -12.34 -2.72 -22.38
N LYS A 225 -12.06 -2.19 -23.58
CA LYS A 225 -12.06 -0.75 -23.85
C LYS A 225 -13.40 -0.06 -23.58
N GLY A 226 -14.52 -0.77 -23.78
CA GLY A 226 -15.86 -0.24 -23.54
C GLY A 226 -16.13 0.09 -22.06
N HIS A 227 -15.60 -0.72 -21.15
CA HIS A 227 -15.76 -0.53 -19.70
C HIS A 227 -14.60 0.28 -19.10
N ASN A 228 -13.43 0.22 -19.72
CA ASN A 228 -12.22 0.84 -19.22
C ASN A 228 -11.46 1.61 -20.32
N SER A 229 -11.52 2.94 -20.23
CA SER A 229 -10.84 3.84 -21.17
C SER A 229 -9.32 3.81 -21.10
N ALA A 230 -8.72 3.17 -20.09
CA ALA A 230 -7.27 2.97 -20.02
C ALA A 230 -6.77 1.92 -21.03
N ILE A 231 -7.65 1.04 -21.51
CA ILE A 231 -7.30 0.01 -22.48
C ILE A 231 -7.18 0.62 -23.87
N THR A 232 -6.05 0.37 -24.52
CA THR A 232 -5.77 0.82 -25.88
C THR A 232 -5.83 -0.36 -26.84
N GLU A 233 -6.61 -0.22 -27.91
CA GLU A 233 -6.67 -1.17 -29.02
C GLU A 233 -5.90 -0.55 -30.18
N ARG A 234 -4.87 -1.26 -30.65
CA ARG A 234 -3.94 -0.74 -31.67
C ARG A 234 -4.06 -1.60 -32.93
N GLU A 235 -3.83 -1.01 -34.09
CA GLU A 235 -3.80 -1.77 -35.35
C GLU A 235 -2.70 -2.83 -35.36
N SER A 236 -1.60 -2.59 -34.64
CA SER A 236 -0.51 -3.56 -34.44
C SER A 236 -0.99 -4.88 -33.82
N ASP A 237 -2.08 -4.86 -33.05
CA ASP A 237 -2.61 -6.06 -32.38
C ASP A 237 -3.06 -7.11 -33.41
N ASN A 238 -3.55 -6.68 -34.57
CA ASN A 238 -4.00 -7.57 -35.65
C ASN A 238 -2.83 -8.37 -36.26
N PHE A 239 -1.60 -7.90 -36.12
CA PHE A 239 -0.41 -8.55 -36.68
C PHE A 239 0.46 -9.20 -35.60
N GLU A 240 0.53 -8.64 -34.39
CA GLU A 240 1.36 -9.17 -33.30
C GLU A 240 0.68 -10.31 -32.52
N VAL A 241 -0.65 -10.30 -32.37
CA VAL A 241 -1.37 -11.30 -31.56
C VAL A 241 -1.53 -12.66 -32.26
N PRO A 242 -1.89 -12.76 -33.56
CA PRO A 242 -2.08 -14.06 -34.21
C PRO A 242 -0.83 -14.96 -34.24
N PRO A 243 0.40 -14.45 -34.44
CA PRO A 243 1.62 -15.26 -34.29
C PRO A 243 1.81 -15.85 -32.90
N LEU A 244 1.36 -15.17 -31.83
CA LEU A 244 1.44 -15.69 -30.47
C LEU A 244 0.56 -16.92 -30.28
N PHE A 245 -0.60 -16.99 -30.93
CA PHE A 245 -1.50 -18.15 -30.83
C PHE A 245 -0.81 -19.45 -31.23
N LYS A 246 0.06 -19.40 -32.26
CA LYS A 246 0.84 -20.57 -32.71
C LYS A 246 1.85 -21.05 -31.67
N GLN A 247 2.35 -20.14 -30.81
CA GLN A 247 3.33 -20.45 -29.76
C GLN A 247 2.66 -20.91 -28.46
N LEU A 248 1.35 -20.76 -28.32
CA LEU A 248 0.61 -20.96 -27.09
C LEU A 248 -0.34 -22.16 -27.19
N PRO A 249 0.14 -23.39 -26.90
CA PRO A 249 -0.73 -24.56 -26.92
C PRO A 249 -1.83 -24.42 -25.85
N HIS A 250 -3.03 -24.89 -26.18
CA HIS A 250 -4.19 -24.88 -25.28
C HIS A 250 -4.70 -23.50 -24.83
N LEU A 251 -4.51 -22.45 -25.64
CA LEU A 251 -5.10 -21.13 -25.40
C LEU A 251 -6.66 -21.16 -25.38
N GLY A 252 -7.27 -22.09 -26.10
CA GLY A 252 -8.73 -22.16 -26.23
C GLY A 252 -9.29 -21.02 -27.10
N GLU A 253 -8.55 -20.59 -28.12
CA GLU A 253 -8.95 -19.54 -29.07
C GLU A 253 -10.29 -19.84 -29.78
N LYS A 254 -10.62 -21.12 -29.98
CA LYS A 254 -11.85 -21.59 -30.64
C LYS A 254 -13.05 -21.67 -29.71
N ASN A 255 -12.92 -21.25 -28.45
CA ASN A 255 -14.04 -21.21 -27.52
C ASN A 255 -15.12 -20.26 -28.05
N LYS A 256 -16.39 -20.68 -27.98
CA LYS A 256 -17.56 -19.91 -28.45
C LYS A 256 -18.42 -19.37 -27.30
N GLU A 257 -18.07 -19.67 -26.06
CA GLU A 257 -18.79 -19.24 -24.87
C GLU A 257 -18.55 -17.74 -24.63
N ARG A 258 -19.62 -16.95 -24.56
CA ARG A 258 -19.54 -15.51 -24.27
C ARG A 258 -19.37 -15.27 -22.76
N PRO A 259 -18.62 -14.24 -22.33
CA PRO A 259 -17.77 -13.34 -23.12
C PRO A 259 -16.36 -13.91 -23.40
N LEU A 260 -16.06 -15.15 -23.02
CA LEU A 260 -14.74 -15.78 -23.19
C LEU A 260 -14.26 -15.81 -24.66
N CYS A 261 -15.17 -15.78 -25.62
CA CYS A 261 -14.83 -15.77 -27.04
C CYS A 261 -14.52 -14.37 -27.61
N PHE A 262 -14.73 -13.30 -26.85
CA PHE A 262 -14.55 -11.94 -27.38
C PHE A 262 -13.07 -11.60 -27.62
N PRO A 263 -12.74 -10.78 -28.65
CA PRO A 263 -11.37 -10.50 -29.04
C PRO A 263 -10.49 -9.96 -27.90
N TYR A 264 -11.02 -9.04 -27.08
CA TYR A 264 -10.29 -8.51 -25.93
C TYR A 264 -9.93 -9.62 -24.93
N SER A 265 -10.86 -10.55 -24.66
CA SER A 265 -10.64 -11.65 -23.73
C SER A 265 -9.59 -12.62 -24.26
N VAL A 266 -9.65 -12.94 -25.56
CA VAL A 266 -8.67 -13.81 -26.21
C VAL A 266 -7.28 -13.16 -26.23
N LYS A 267 -7.18 -11.85 -26.52
CA LYS A 267 -5.94 -11.07 -26.43
C LYS A 267 -5.39 -11.10 -25.00
N ALA A 268 -6.20 -10.76 -24.00
CA ALA A 268 -5.79 -10.76 -22.59
C ALA A 268 -5.28 -12.15 -22.16
N ARG A 269 -5.98 -13.21 -22.56
CA ARG A 269 -5.59 -14.59 -22.28
C ARG A 269 -4.25 -14.94 -22.93
N ALA A 270 -4.05 -14.56 -24.19
CA ALA A 270 -2.80 -14.81 -24.90
C ALA A 270 -1.63 -14.10 -24.22
N LEU A 271 -1.82 -12.86 -23.76
CA LEU A 271 -0.80 -12.11 -23.03
C LEU A 271 -0.48 -12.72 -21.67
N LEU A 272 -1.49 -13.19 -20.91
CA LEU A 272 -1.27 -13.91 -19.65
C LEU A 272 -0.57 -15.26 -19.86
N HIS A 273 -0.93 -16.00 -20.92
CA HIS A 273 -0.24 -17.23 -21.29
C HIS A 273 1.20 -16.97 -21.72
N ALA A 274 1.46 -15.92 -22.51
CA ALA A 274 2.80 -15.49 -22.90
C ALA A 274 3.63 -15.11 -21.66
N HIS A 275 3.03 -14.46 -20.67
CA HIS A 275 3.67 -14.16 -19.38
C HIS A 275 4.07 -15.42 -18.62
N LEU A 276 3.13 -16.36 -18.43
CA LEU A 276 3.37 -17.62 -17.70
C LEU A 276 4.41 -18.51 -18.42
N SER A 277 4.51 -18.41 -19.75
CA SER A 277 5.51 -19.07 -20.58
C SER A 277 6.81 -18.26 -20.77
N ARG A 278 6.89 -17.05 -20.20
CA ARG A 278 8.03 -16.12 -20.34
C ARG A 278 8.43 -15.81 -21.79
N ILE A 279 7.45 -15.75 -22.69
CA ILE A 279 7.66 -15.39 -24.09
C ILE A 279 7.94 -13.87 -24.16
N PRO A 280 9.02 -13.44 -24.83
CA PRO A 280 9.31 -12.03 -25.02
C PRO A 280 8.28 -11.38 -25.96
N LEU A 281 7.82 -10.19 -25.58
CA LEU A 281 6.88 -9.38 -26.37
C LEU A 281 7.53 -8.05 -26.73
N ASN A 282 6.96 -7.36 -27.72
CA ASN A 282 7.43 -6.03 -28.11
C ASN A 282 7.26 -5.04 -26.93
N PRO A 283 8.35 -4.42 -26.43
CA PRO A 283 8.34 -3.58 -25.23
C PRO A 283 7.48 -2.31 -25.37
N ASN A 284 7.28 -1.83 -26.60
CA ASN A 284 6.56 -0.58 -26.86
C ASN A 284 5.06 -0.79 -27.14
N THR A 285 4.63 -2.03 -27.38
CA THR A 285 3.25 -2.40 -27.72
C THR A 285 2.68 -3.40 -26.72
N LEU A 286 2.68 -4.69 -27.04
CA LEU A 286 1.99 -5.73 -26.27
C LEU A 286 2.56 -5.93 -24.86
N ASP A 287 3.83 -5.60 -24.60
CA ASP A 287 4.37 -5.70 -23.25
C ASP A 287 3.72 -4.68 -22.31
N ILE A 288 3.40 -3.47 -22.80
CA ILE A 288 2.70 -2.46 -22.00
C ILE A 288 1.34 -3.00 -21.55
N ASP A 289 0.62 -3.63 -22.47
CA ASP A 289 -0.69 -4.23 -22.20
C ASP A 289 -0.56 -5.43 -21.24
N ARG A 290 0.45 -6.30 -21.44
CA ARG A 290 0.78 -7.39 -20.50
C ARG A 290 1.00 -6.86 -19.09
N LEU A 291 1.77 -5.79 -18.93
CA LEU A 291 2.05 -5.19 -17.62
C LEU A 291 0.81 -4.58 -16.98
N TYR A 292 -0.07 -3.98 -17.78
CA TYR A 292 -1.36 -3.50 -17.30
C TYR A 292 -2.22 -4.65 -16.77
N LEU A 293 -2.37 -5.73 -17.55
CA LEU A 293 -3.12 -6.93 -17.14
C LEU A 293 -2.60 -7.47 -15.80
N LEU A 294 -1.28 -7.65 -15.69
CA LEU A 294 -0.63 -8.17 -14.47
C LEU A 294 -0.80 -7.24 -13.26
N HIS A 295 -0.95 -5.93 -13.48
CA HIS A 295 -1.22 -4.99 -12.40
C HIS A 295 -2.62 -5.18 -11.81
N CYS A 296 -3.61 -5.52 -12.66
CA CYS A 296 -4.99 -5.75 -12.26
C CYS A 296 -5.23 -7.17 -11.71
N CYS A 297 -4.47 -8.17 -12.14
CA CYS A 297 -4.70 -9.57 -11.76
C CYS A 297 -4.83 -9.82 -10.24
N PRO A 298 -3.99 -9.26 -9.34
CA PRO A 298 -4.10 -9.54 -7.90
C PRO A 298 -5.46 -9.17 -7.30
N THR A 299 -6.01 -8.01 -7.63
CA THR A 299 -7.32 -7.56 -7.13
C THR A 299 -8.45 -8.36 -7.76
N LEU A 300 -8.34 -8.69 -9.06
CA LEU A 300 -9.31 -9.52 -9.76
C LEU A 300 -9.38 -10.94 -9.21
N ILE A 301 -8.23 -11.56 -8.91
CA ILE A 301 -8.16 -12.91 -8.34
C ILE A 301 -8.71 -12.90 -6.91
N GLN A 302 -8.45 -11.84 -6.14
CA GLN A 302 -9.05 -11.68 -4.81
C GLN A 302 -10.58 -11.66 -4.90
N GLU A 303 -11.15 -10.88 -5.82
CA GLU A 303 -12.60 -10.86 -6.05
C GLU A 303 -13.12 -12.23 -6.52
N MET A 304 -12.40 -12.96 -7.38
CA MET A 304 -12.78 -14.33 -7.75
C MET A 304 -12.85 -15.25 -6.53
N VAL A 305 -11.87 -15.19 -5.62
CA VAL A 305 -11.86 -15.98 -4.38
C VAL A 305 -13.03 -15.59 -3.49
N THR A 306 -13.31 -14.29 -3.33
CA THR A 306 -14.45 -13.77 -2.59
C THR A 306 -15.77 -14.29 -3.17
N CYS A 307 -15.97 -14.23 -4.48
CA CYS A 307 -17.16 -14.76 -5.16
C CYS A 307 -17.35 -16.26 -4.91
N VAL A 308 -16.29 -17.07 -5.01
CA VAL A 308 -16.39 -18.52 -4.75
C VAL A 308 -16.74 -18.80 -3.29
N ALA A 309 -16.11 -18.08 -2.34
CA ALA A 309 -16.39 -18.21 -0.92
C ALA A 309 -17.85 -17.85 -0.59
N GLN A 310 -18.38 -16.76 -1.16
CA GLN A 310 -19.77 -16.36 -0.98
C GLN A 310 -20.75 -17.39 -1.59
N LEU A 311 -20.43 -17.95 -2.75
CA LEU A 311 -21.24 -19.03 -3.34
C LEU A 311 -21.26 -20.29 -2.44
N ILE A 312 -20.14 -20.65 -1.83
CA ILE A 312 -20.10 -21.77 -0.86
C ILE A 312 -20.99 -21.49 0.35
N MET A 313 -20.92 -20.28 0.90
CA MET A 313 -21.80 -19.86 2.00
C MET A 313 -23.28 -19.94 1.61
N LEU A 314 -23.64 -19.47 0.41
CA LEU A 314 -25.00 -19.54 -0.12
C LEU A 314 -25.47 -20.99 -0.33
N ALA A 315 -24.58 -21.88 -0.76
CA ALA A 315 -24.87 -23.30 -0.92
C ALA A 315 -25.15 -23.98 0.43
N HIS A 316 -24.32 -23.71 1.43
CA HIS A 316 -24.54 -24.23 2.79
C HIS A 316 -25.83 -23.68 3.43
N ALA A 317 -26.21 -22.45 3.11
CA ALA A 317 -27.50 -21.87 3.51
C ALA A 317 -28.71 -22.41 2.70
N GLY A 318 -28.49 -23.36 1.77
CA GLY A 318 -29.55 -23.93 0.93
C GLY A 318 -30.15 -22.97 -0.11
N ARG A 319 -29.48 -21.84 -0.39
CA ARG A 319 -29.95 -20.82 -1.36
C ARG A 319 -29.60 -21.18 -2.81
N ILE A 320 -28.58 -21.99 -3.01
CA ILE A 320 -28.20 -22.54 -4.32
C ILE A 320 -28.03 -24.05 -4.21
N SER A 321 -28.32 -24.77 -5.31
CA SER A 321 -28.26 -26.24 -5.34
C SER A 321 -26.86 -26.79 -5.64
N ARG A 322 -25.99 -25.98 -6.23
CA ARG A 322 -24.65 -26.38 -6.66
C ARG A 322 -23.60 -25.77 -5.76
N LEU A 323 -22.97 -26.59 -4.93
CA LEU A 323 -21.85 -26.21 -4.08
C LEU A 323 -20.55 -26.18 -4.90
N PRO A 324 -19.85 -25.03 -5.00
CA PRO A 324 -18.50 -24.99 -5.54
C PRO A 324 -17.54 -25.90 -4.75
N THR A 325 -16.68 -26.63 -5.44
CA THR A 325 -15.72 -27.54 -4.80
C THR A 325 -14.53 -26.77 -4.20
N LEU A 326 -13.86 -27.37 -3.20
CA LEU A 326 -12.63 -26.81 -2.64
C LEU A 326 -11.54 -26.64 -3.73
N ASP A 327 -11.49 -27.57 -4.69
CA ASP A 327 -10.57 -27.50 -5.84
C ASP A 327 -10.75 -26.23 -6.68
N THR A 328 -11.97 -25.67 -6.73
CA THR A 328 -12.26 -24.41 -7.43
C THR A 328 -11.62 -23.22 -6.71
N ILE A 329 -11.73 -23.16 -5.39
CA ILE A 329 -11.04 -22.15 -4.59
C ILE A 329 -9.52 -22.31 -4.78
N GLU A 330 -9.00 -23.52 -4.62
CA GLU A 330 -7.57 -23.78 -4.72
C GLU A 330 -7.03 -23.39 -6.11
N SER A 331 -7.74 -23.77 -7.18
CA SER A 331 -7.40 -23.40 -8.56
C SER A 331 -7.38 -21.89 -8.77
N THR A 332 -8.32 -21.17 -8.15
CA THR A 332 -8.40 -19.70 -8.23
C THR A 332 -7.27 -19.04 -7.44
N MET A 333 -7.04 -19.48 -6.20
CA MET A 333 -5.96 -18.98 -5.34
C MET A 333 -4.58 -19.22 -5.96
N LYS A 334 -4.38 -20.34 -6.66
CA LYS A 334 -3.13 -20.66 -7.38
C LYS A 334 -2.79 -19.67 -8.49
N LEU A 335 -3.76 -18.96 -9.07
CA LEU A 335 -3.50 -17.97 -10.13
C LEU A 335 -2.62 -16.81 -9.66
N SER A 336 -2.79 -16.37 -8.41
CA SER A 336 -2.03 -15.24 -7.87
C SER A 336 -0.52 -15.51 -7.82
N PRO A 337 -0.02 -16.57 -7.14
CA PRO A 337 1.40 -16.86 -7.11
C PRO A 337 1.97 -17.21 -8.50
N THR A 338 1.23 -17.91 -9.37
CA THR A 338 1.73 -18.26 -10.72
C THR A 338 1.91 -17.03 -11.60
N LEU A 339 0.97 -16.08 -11.58
CA LEU A 339 1.08 -14.83 -12.32
C LEU A 339 2.12 -13.90 -11.71
N VAL A 340 2.23 -13.81 -10.39
CA VAL A 340 3.26 -12.99 -9.73
C VAL A 340 4.67 -13.51 -10.06
N GLN A 341 4.87 -14.83 -10.09
CA GLN A 341 6.17 -15.45 -10.43
C GLN A 341 6.40 -15.61 -11.94
N GLY A 342 5.37 -15.40 -12.76
CA GLY A 342 5.43 -15.60 -14.22
C GLY A 342 5.82 -17.03 -14.58
N LEU A 343 5.12 -18.01 -14.00
CA LEU A 343 5.41 -19.42 -14.19
C LEU A 343 4.13 -20.26 -14.14
N TRP A 344 3.99 -21.23 -15.05
CA TRP A 344 2.96 -22.27 -14.95
C TRP A 344 3.11 -23.13 -13.69
N ASP A 345 1.99 -23.54 -13.12
CA ASP A 345 1.87 -24.45 -11.96
C ASP A 345 2.60 -25.79 -12.16
N THR A 346 2.66 -26.28 -13.39
CA THR A 346 3.31 -27.54 -13.78
C THR A 346 4.84 -27.49 -13.83
N LYS A 347 5.44 -26.29 -13.81
CA LYS A 347 6.89 -26.11 -13.98
C LYS A 347 7.62 -26.21 -12.63
N ASN A 348 8.93 -26.49 -12.67
CA ASN A 348 9.73 -26.61 -11.45
C ASN A 348 9.80 -25.26 -10.70
N PRO A 349 9.44 -25.20 -9.40
CA PRO A 349 9.45 -23.96 -8.61
C PRO A 349 10.81 -23.26 -8.51
N LEU A 350 11.93 -23.95 -8.80
CA LEU A 350 13.25 -23.32 -8.84
C LEU A 350 13.37 -22.26 -9.95
N LEU A 351 12.53 -22.31 -10.99
CA LEU A 351 12.50 -21.30 -12.05
C LEU A 351 12.05 -19.92 -11.54
N GLN A 352 11.52 -19.82 -10.32
CA GLN A 352 11.21 -18.53 -9.70
C GLN A 352 12.47 -17.77 -9.24
N LEU A 353 13.60 -18.46 -9.07
CA LEU A 353 14.87 -17.85 -8.70
C LEU A 353 15.49 -17.12 -9.89
N PRO A 354 16.26 -16.03 -9.66
CA PRO A 354 16.94 -15.32 -10.73
C PRO A 354 17.94 -16.25 -11.44
N HIS A 355 18.16 -16.02 -12.73
CA HIS A 355 19.14 -16.73 -13.57
C HIS A 355 18.81 -18.21 -13.87
N PHE A 356 17.84 -18.82 -13.19
CA PHE A 356 17.42 -20.19 -13.48
C PHE A 356 16.64 -20.28 -14.80
N THR A 357 17.12 -21.16 -15.67
CA THR A 357 16.52 -21.54 -16.96
C THR A 357 16.30 -23.04 -17.04
N GLU A 358 15.50 -23.50 -18.02
CA GLU A 358 15.21 -24.94 -18.19
C GLU A 358 16.47 -25.78 -18.43
N SER A 359 17.54 -25.21 -19.01
CA SER A 359 18.82 -25.89 -19.18
C SER A 359 19.57 -26.06 -17.85
N THR A 360 19.62 -25.02 -17.02
CA THR A 360 20.27 -25.05 -15.70
C THR A 360 19.56 -25.97 -14.70
N LEU A 361 18.26 -26.22 -14.85
CA LEU A 361 17.56 -27.19 -14.02
C LEU A 361 18.07 -28.62 -14.19
N ARG A 362 18.63 -28.96 -15.36
CA ARG A 362 19.14 -30.31 -15.62
C ARG A 362 20.35 -30.65 -14.74
N SER A 363 21.13 -29.64 -14.36
CA SER A 363 22.26 -29.80 -13.42
C SER A 363 21.85 -29.73 -11.95
N CYS A 364 20.58 -29.42 -11.63
CA CYS A 364 20.05 -29.33 -10.27
C CYS A 364 19.70 -30.71 -9.68
N VAL A 365 20.69 -31.61 -9.69
CA VAL A 365 20.59 -32.97 -9.17
C VAL A 365 21.63 -33.15 -8.08
N VAL A 366 21.18 -33.59 -6.90
CA VAL A 366 22.05 -33.90 -5.76
C VAL A 366 21.87 -35.37 -5.41
N ARG A 367 22.98 -36.14 -5.43
CA ARG A 367 22.99 -37.58 -5.10
C ARG A 367 21.91 -38.38 -5.84
N GLY A 368 21.72 -38.07 -7.13
CA GLY A 368 20.73 -38.73 -8.00
C GLY A 368 19.29 -38.24 -7.84
N ARG A 369 19.01 -37.24 -6.99
CA ARG A 369 17.67 -36.67 -6.80
C ARG A 369 17.58 -35.26 -7.38
N THR A 370 16.55 -35.01 -8.18
CA THR A 370 16.24 -33.68 -8.71
C THR A 370 15.65 -32.81 -7.61
N LEU A 371 16.13 -31.57 -7.50
CA LEU A 371 15.58 -30.60 -6.57
C LEU A 371 14.20 -30.11 -7.08
N ARG A 372 13.20 -30.12 -6.20
CA ARG A 372 11.80 -29.78 -6.52
C ARG A 372 11.27 -28.55 -5.79
N SER A 373 12.03 -27.97 -4.86
CA SER A 373 11.63 -26.75 -4.15
C SER A 373 12.82 -25.87 -3.80
N VAL A 374 12.56 -24.57 -3.63
CA VAL A 374 13.57 -23.60 -3.15
C VAL A 374 14.03 -23.96 -1.74
N GLN A 375 13.12 -24.46 -0.89
CA GLN A 375 13.47 -24.91 0.44
C GLN A 375 14.48 -26.07 0.43
N GLN A 376 14.38 -27.01 -0.52
CA GLN A 376 15.37 -28.07 -0.68
C GLN A 376 16.74 -27.51 -1.08
N LEU A 377 16.79 -26.52 -1.98
CA LEU A 377 18.04 -25.86 -2.37
C LEU A 377 18.70 -25.13 -1.18
N VAL A 378 17.89 -24.43 -0.39
CA VAL A 378 18.34 -23.70 0.79
C VAL A 378 18.87 -24.64 1.88
N ALA A 379 18.20 -25.78 2.09
CA ALA A 379 18.57 -26.76 3.09
C ALA A 379 19.82 -27.59 2.73
N LEU A 380 20.39 -27.42 1.52
CA LEU A 380 21.61 -28.13 1.14
C LEU A 380 22.81 -27.67 1.97
N LEU A 381 23.70 -28.63 2.24
CA LEU A 381 25.03 -28.35 2.77
C LEU A 381 25.79 -27.40 1.82
N PRO A 382 26.67 -26.52 2.34
CA PRO A 382 27.39 -25.54 1.51
C PRO A 382 28.14 -26.15 0.32
N GLN A 383 28.68 -27.36 0.46
CA GLN A 383 29.39 -28.07 -0.61
C GLN A 383 28.44 -28.53 -1.72
N ASP A 384 27.32 -29.16 -1.35
CA ASP A 384 26.30 -29.63 -2.30
C ASP A 384 25.64 -28.43 -3.01
N ARG A 385 25.43 -27.32 -2.29
CA ARG A 385 24.93 -26.07 -2.87
C ARG A 385 25.90 -25.46 -3.87
N ARG A 386 27.20 -25.38 -3.55
CA ARG A 386 28.24 -24.92 -4.50
C ARG A 386 28.30 -25.82 -5.74
N HIS A 387 28.11 -27.13 -5.59
CA HIS A 387 28.07 -28.05 -6.72
C HIS A 387 26.88 -27.76 -7.65
N VAL A 388 25.67 -27.61 -7.09
CA VAL A 388 24.46 -27.28 -7.87
C VAL A 388 24.59 -25.93 -8.56
N LEU A 389 25.19 -24.94 -7.88
CA LEU A 389 25.34 -23.59 -8.40
C LEU A 389 26.60 -23.38 -9.27
N ARG A 390 27.37 -24.45 -9.54
CA ARG A 390 28.66 -24.36 -10.25
C ARG A 390 28.55 -23.79 -11.66
N SER A 391 27.41 -23.95 -12.33
CA SER A 391 27.17 -23.44 -13.68
C SER A 391 26.95 -21.93 -13.74
N PHE A 392 26.73 -21.28 -12.61
CA PHE A 392 26.47 -19.83 -12.54
C PHE A 392 27.75 -19.05 -12.23
N THR A 393 27.81 -17.81 -12.69
CA THR A 393 28.90 -16.88 -12.37
C THR A 393 28.84 -16.45 -10.89
N ALA A 394 29.92 -15.88 -10.36
CA ALA A 394 29.97 -15.45 -8.96
C ALA A 394 28.89 -14.41 -8.61
N ASP A 395 28.61 -13.48 -9.53
CA ASP A 395 27.58 -12.46 -9.35
C ASP A 395 26.17 -13.07 -9.38
N GLU A 396 25.91 -13.99 -10.31
CA GLU A 396 24.64 -14.73 -10.39
C GLU A 396 24.40 -15.59 -9.14
N GLN A 397 25.44 -16.26 -8.64
CA GLN A 397 25.36 -17.03 -7.39
C GLN A 397 25.00 -16.13 -6.20
N ASN A 398 25.59 -14.93 -6.14
CA ASN A 398 25.30 -13.96 -5.08
C ASN A 398 23.84 -13.50 -5.13
N ASP A 399 23.32 -13.17 -6.33
CA ASP A 399 21.91 -12.84 -6.53
C ASP A 399 20.98 -13.98 -6.06
N ILE A 400 21.28 -15.23 -6.44
CA ILE A 400 20.50 -16.42 -6.06
C ILE A 400 20.49 -16.58 -4.53
N VAL A 401 21.66 -16.53 -3.89
CA VAL A 401 21.79 -16.67 -2.44
C VAL A 401 21.04 -15.55 -1.71
N GLN A 402 21.13 -14.32 -2.20
CA GLN A 402 20.45 -13.18 -1.60
C GLN A 402 18.91 -13.31 -1.66
N VAL A 403 18.37 -13.80 -2.79
CA VAL A 403 16.94 -14.11 -2.89
C VAL A 403 16.56 -15.27 -1.98
N CYS A 404 17.38 -16.32 -1.91
CA CYS A 404 17.17 -17.45 -1.01
C CYS A 404 17.18 -17.03 0.47
N ASN A 405 18.05 -16.10 0.87
CA ASN A 405 18.13 -15.58 2.23
C ASN A 405 16.83 -14.92 2.66
N THR A 406 16.22 -14.14 1.77
CA THR A 406 14.96 -13.41 2.03
C THR A 406 13.71 -14.24 1.78
N PHE A 407 13.86 -15.47 1.30
CA PHE A 407 12.73 -16.35 1.01
C PHE A 407 11.97 -16.68 2.30
N PRO A 408 10.64 -16.53 2.33
CA PRO A 408 9.87 -16.74 3.54
C PRO A 408 9.79 -18.22 3.91
N HIS A 409 10.11 -18.54 5.17
CA HIS A 409 9.81 -19.81 5.80
C HIS A 409 8.67 -19.60 6.80
N VAL A 410 7.51 -20.20 6.54
CA VAL A 410 6.31 -20.05 7.35
C VAL A 410 6.03 -21.36 8.07
N THR A 411 5.87 -21.27 9.39
CA THR A 411 5.41 -22.38 10.24
C THR A 411 4.04 -22.04 10.79
N MET A 412 3.18 -23.04 10.91
CA MET A 412 1.79 -22.89 11.31
C MET A 412 1.53 -23.78 12.52
N THR A 413 0.92 -23.21 13.56
CA THR A 413 0.36 -23.94 14.69
C THR A 413 -1.11 -23.61 14.81
N VAL A 414 -1.95 -24.64 14.83
CA VAL A 414 -3.41 -24.52 14.86
C VAL A 414 -3.90 -24.93 16.23
N LYS A 415 -4.74 -24.10 16.85
CA LYS A 415 -5.48 -24.39 18.06
C LYS A 415 -6.97 -24.28 17.75
N SER A 416 -7.75 -25.23 18.22
CA SER A 416 -9.22 -25.20 18.13
C SER A 416 -9.77 -25.17 19.54
N GLU A 417 -10.61 -24.19 19.86
CA GLU A 417 -11.20 -24.01 21.18
C GLU A 417 -12.64 -23.50 21.07
N VAL A 418 -13.48 -23.86 22.03
CA VAL A 418 -14.77 -23.19 22.24
C VAL A 418 -14.47 -21.99 23.12
N VAL A 419 -14.54 -20.79 22.54
CA VAL A 419 -14.36 -19.54 23.29
C VAL A 419 -15.52 -19.45 24.28
N ASP A 420 -15.23 -19.20 25.55
CA ASP A 420 -16.17 -19.15 26.68
C ASP A 420 -16.53 -20.49 27.36
N ASP A 421 -15.88 -21.61 27.00
CA ASP A 421 -15.96 -22.87 27.75
C ASP A 421 -14.72 -23.03 28.64
N ASP A 422 -14.91 -23.40 29.92
CA ASP A 422 -13.81 -23.57 30.89
C ASP A 422 -12.89 -24.74 30.47
N ASP A 423 -13.45 -25.73 29.78
CA ASP A 423 -12.74 -26.90 29.28
C ASP A 423 -12.37 -26.75 27.80
N SER A 424 -11.28 -26.02 27.53
CA SER A 424 -10.75 -25.77 26.16
C SER A 424 -10.43 -27.02 25.31
N GLY A 425 -10.53 -28.24 25.86
CA GLY A 425 -10.33 -29.52 25.17
C GLY A 425 -11.59 -30.31 24.84
N VAL A 426 -12.78 -29.86 25.27
CA VAL A 426 -14.06 -30.55 25.04
C VAL A 426 -14.88 -29.78 24.02
N PHE A 427 -15.33 -30.45 22.96
CA PHE A 427 -16.19 -29.85 21.94
C PHE A 427 -17.65 -30.23 22.19
N THR A 428 -18.45 -29.26 22.62
CA THR A 428 -19.89 -29.44 22.82
C THR A 428 -20.62 -29.36 21.48
N ALA A 429 -21.52 -30.32 21.23
CA ALA A 429 -22.32 -30.35 20.00
C ALA A 429 -23.20 -29.09 19.90
N GLY A 430 -23.17 -28.42 18.74
CA GLY A 430 -23.90 -27.17 18.51
C GLY A 430 -23.18 -25.89 18.96
N ALA A 431 -22.05 -26.01 19.66
CA ALA A 431 -21.23 -24.84 20.02
C ALA A 431 -20.42 -24.33 18.82
N ILE A 432 -20.12 -23.02 18.83
CA ILE A 432 -19.25 -22.40 17.82
C ILE A 432 -17.80 -22.68 18.19
N VAL A 433 -17.12 -23.47 17.35
CA VAL A 433 -15.69 -23.75 17.52
C VAL A 433 -14.88 -22.66 16.83
N THR A 434 -14.00 -22.01 17.59
CA THR A 434 -13.04 -21.04 17.06
C THR A 434 -11.73 -21.75 16.71
N ILE A 435 -11.24 -21.54 15.49
CA ILE A 435 -9.95 -22.07 15.03
C ILE A 435 -8.94 -20.91 15.02
N THR A 436 -8.05 -20.91 16.01
CA THR A 436 -6.95 -19.96 16.13
C THR A 436 -5.72 -20.49 15.39
N VAL A 437 -5.30 -19.79 14.32
CA VAL A 437 -4.12 -20.15 13.53
C VAL A 437 -2.99 -19.17 13.82
N HIS A 438 -1.92 -19.63 14.46
CA HIS A 438 -0.71 -18.85 14.65
C HIS A 438 0.30 -19.16 13.53
N LEU A 439 0.68 -18.12 12.78
CA LEU A 439 1.65 -18.19 11.70
C LEU A 439 2.93 -17.46 12.12
N VAL A 440 4.07 -18.17 12.10
CA VAL A 440 5.39 -17.59 12.36
C VAL A 440 6.17 -17.58 11.05
N ARG A 441 6.50 -16.37 10.56
CA ARG A 441 7.32 -16.15 9.38
C ARG A 441 8.76 -15.82 9.79
N LYS A 442 9.71 -16.61 9.30
CA LYS A 442 11.16 -16.34 9.40
C LYS A 442 11.77 -16.23 8.00
N ASN A 443 12.91 -15.57 7.88
CA ASN A 443 13.69 -15.61 6.64
C ASN A 443 14.46 -16.93 6.57
N SER A 444 14.52 -17.54 5.39
CA SER A 444 15.21 -18.82 5.24
C SER A 444 16.71 -18.70 5.52
N GLY A 445 17.31 -17.53 5.30
CA GLY A 445 18.70 -17.25 5.67
C GLY A 445 18.98 -17.45 7.17
N ASP A 446 18.06 -17.01 8.02
CA ASP A 446 18.17 -17.11 9.48
C ASP A 446 17.93 -18.54 9.98
N VAL A 447 17.11 -19.30 9.26
CA VAL A 447 16.75 -20.69 9.61
C VAL A 447 17.85 -21.67 9.21
N PHE A 448 18.51 -21.42 8.07
CA PHE A 448 19.48 -22.34 7.47
C PHE A 448 20.93 -21.81 7.48
N ASN A 449 21.22 -20.76 8.26
CA ASN A 449 22.53 -20.10 8.38
C ASN A 449 23.21 -19.90 7.02
N LEU A 450 22.49 -19.30 6.07
CA LEU A 450 23.00 -19.07 4.72
C LEU A 450 24.07 -17.96 4.65
N THR A 451 24.46 -17.38 5.78
CA THR A 451 25.57 -16.44 5.88
C THR A 451 26.87 -17.10 5.43
N ASN A 452 27.70 -16.37 4.68
CA ASN A 452 29.05 -16.80 4.34
C ASN A 452 29.90 -16.81 5.62
N GLU A 453 29.75 -17.83 6.48
CA GLU A 453 30.55 -18.01 7.70
C GLU A 453 32.04 -17.95 7.37
N GLU A 454 32.45 -18.43 6.18
CA GLU A 454 33.83 -18.32 5.71
C GLU A 454 34.31 -16.88 5.47
N ASP A 455 33.46 -15.94 5.07
CA ASP A 455 33.85 -14.55 4.79
C ASP A 455 33.85 -13.71 6.07
N ASP A 456 32.89 -13.94 6.98
CA ASP A 456 32.82 -13.25 8.26
C ASP A 456 33.93 -13.73 9.21
N GLU A 457 34.26 -15.03 9.22
CA GLU A 457 35.36 -15.56 10.02
C GLU A 457 36.72 -15.12 9.45
N LYS A 458 36.90 -15.09 8.12
CA LYS A 458 38.11 -14.52 7.48
C LYS A 458 38.22 -13.01 7.69
N ALA A 459 37.12 -12.26 7.69
CA ALA A 459 37.10 -10.83 7.97
C ALA A 459 37.39 -10.53 9.45
N ALA A 460 36.83 -11.32 10.37
CA ALA A 460 37.12 -11.25 11.79
C ALA A 460 38.59 -11.61 12.08
N ALA A 461 39.13 -12.65 11.44
CA ALA A 461 40.54 -13.03 11.55
C ALA A 461 41.49 -11.95 11.00
N ARG A 462 41.12 -11.30 9.88
CA ARG A 462 41.89 -10.15 9.34
C ARG A 462 41.89 -8.95 10.29
N LYS A 463 40.75 -8.65 10.93
CA LYS A 463 40.65 -7.57 11.93
C LYS A 463 41.47 -7.87 13.18
N ARG A 464 41.37 -9.08 13.74
CA ARG A 464 42.17 -9.51 14.90
C ARG A 464 43.66 -9.40 14.63
N LYS A 465 44.11 -9.85 13.45
CA LYS A 465 45.53 -9.81 13.06
C LYS A 465 46.03 -8.37 12.81
N ALA A 466 45.19 -7.49 12.27
CA ALA A 466 45.53 -6.07 12.12
C ALA A 466 45.65 -5.37 13.47
N GLN A 467 44.78 -5.71 14.43
CA GLN A 467 44.83 -5.19 15.80
C GLN A 467 46.10 -5.66 16.54
N GLU A 468 46.43 -6.95 16.45
CA GLU A 468 47.68 -7.51 17.00
C GLU A 468 48.94 -6.88 16.38
N ASP A 469 48.95 -6.63 15.07
CA ASP A 469 50.08 -6.00 14.38
C ASP A 469 50.24 -4.52 14.76
N GLU A 470 49.15 -3.84 15.12
CA GLU A 470 49.15 -2.44 15.56
C GLU A 470 49.59 -2.32 17.02
N GLU A 471 49.16 -3.24 17.89
CA GLU A 471 49.55 -3.33 19.30
C GLU A 471 51.05 -3.65 19.44
N LYS A 472 51.57 -4.60 18.64
CA LYS A 472 53.01 -4.91 18.56
C LYS A 472 53.85 -3.76 17.99
N ARG A 473 53.27 -2.84 17.22
CA ARG A 473 53.97 -1.63 16.74
C ARG A 473 54.03 -0.55 17.82
N LYS A 474 53.05 -0.49 18.72
CA LYS A 474 53.04 0.44 19.86
C LYS A 474 54.03 -0.01 20.94
N GLU A 475 54.17 -1.31 21.19
CA GLU A 475 55.19 -1.85 22.11
C GLU A 475 56.64 -1.60 21.65
N VAL A 476 56.86 -1.27 20.37
CA VAL A 476 58.19 -0.95 19.83
C VAL A 476 58.62 0.50 20.09
N GLN A 477 57.70 1.38 20.52
CA GLN A 477 58.03 2.78 20.83
C GLN A 477 58.83 2.96 22.14
N ASP A 478 58.86 1.95 23.01
CA ASP A 478 59.58 1.99 24.30
C ASP A 478 60.92 1.19 24.28
N LEU A 479 61.35 0.71 23.11
CA LEU A 479 62.57 -0.09 22.94
C LEU A 479 63.72 0.74 22.38
N SER A 480 64.95 0.42 22.80
CA SER A 480 66.16 1.09 22.31
C SER A 480 66.33 0.95 20.78
N PRO A 481 67.03 1.89 20.10
CA PRO A 481 67.02 2.00 18.63
C PRO A 481 67.45 0.72 17.89
N THR A 482 68.35 -0.06 18.49
CA THR A 482 68.85 -1.33 17.95
C THR A 482 67.85 -2.48 18.10
N ALA A 483 67.03 -2.50 19.16
CA ALA A 483 65.99 -3.51 19.37
C ALA A 483 64.73 -3.25 18.51
N ALA A 484 64.39 -1.98 18.27
CA ALA A 484 63.26 -1.60 17.42
C ALA A 484 63.44 -2.03 15.96
N LEU A 485 64.65 -1.84 15.40
CA LEU A 485 65.00 -2.24 14.02
C LEU A 485 64.95 -3.76 13.81
N ALA A 486 65.40 -4.55 14.80
CA ALA A 486 65.34 -6.01 14.74
C ALA A 486 63.89 -6.51 14.76
N THR A 487 63.03 -5.91 15.57
CA THR A 487 61.63 -6.32 15.74
C THR A 487 60.79 -5.98 14.49
N LEU A 488 60.98 -4.79 13.90
CA LEU A 488 60.36 -4.40 12.63
C LEU A 488 60.79 -5.30 11.47
N ALA A 489 62.06 -5.71 11.42
CA ALA A 489 62.57 -6.64 10.40
C ALA A 489 61.98 -8.05 10.52
N VAL A 490 61.64 -8.51 11.74
CA VAL A 490 60.96 -9.80 11.96
C VAL A 490 59.50 -9.75 11.51
N ILE A 491 58.81 -8.63 11.73
CA ILE A 491 57.43 -8.39 11.27
C ILE A 491 57.35 -8.41 9.74
N ASP A 492 58.29 -7.74 9.05
CA ASP A 492 58.33 -7.71 7.59
C ASP A 492 58.76 -9.07 6.96
N LYS A 493 59.65 -9.82 7.62
CA LYS A 493 59.98 -11.20 7.21
C LYS A 493 58.79 -12.16 7.37
N LYS A 494 57.94 -11.98 8.39
CA LYS A 494 56.71 -12.78 8.57
C LYS A 494 55.64 -12.45 7.53
N LYS A 495 55.45 -11.17 7.17
CA LYS A 495 54.53 -10.75 6.09
C LYS A 495 54.93 -11.33 4.72
N THR A 496 56.22 -11.32 4.41
CA THR A 496 56.74 -11.87 3.14
C THR A 496 56.66 -13.41 3.08
N LYS A 497 56.87 -14.12 4.19
CA LYS A 497 56.68 -15.58 4.27
C LYS A 497 55.20 -15.99 4.13
N TRP A 498 54.29 -15.28 4.79
CA TRP A 498 52.84 -15.50 4.65
C TRP A 498 52.33 -15.31 3.21
N ASN A 499 52.82 -14.28 2.50
CA ASN A 499 52.49 -14.07 1.09
C ASN A 499 53.08 -15.15 0.16
N LYS A 500 54.23 -15.75 0.50
CA LYS A 500 54.81 -16.88 -0.23
C LYS A 500 54.03 -18.18 0.00
N ASP A 501 53.56 -18.45 1.22
CA ASP A 501 52.80 -19.66 1.55
C ASP A 501 51.36 -19.62 0.97
N MET A 502 50.76 -18.43 0.84
CA MET A 502 49.50 -18.24 0.11
C MET A 502 49.63 -18.49 -1.40
N LYS A 503 50.76 -18.14 -2.03
CA LYS A 503 51.03 -18.46 -3.45
C LYS A 503 51.38 -19.93 -3.69
N LYS A 504 51.87 -20.66 -2.68
CA LYS A 504 52.20 -22.09 -2.80
C LYS A 504 50.99 -23.03 -2.68
N LYS A 505 49.88 -22.58 -2.06
CA LYS A 505 48.62 -23.34 -1.99
C LYS A 505 47.73 -23.22 -3.25
N SER A 506 48.11 -22.39 -4.23
CA SER A 506 47.41 -22.27 -5.52
C SER A 506 48.04 -23.07 -6.66
N GLY A 507 48.91 -24.05 -6.37
CA GLY A 507 49.49 -24.89 -7.43
C GLY A 507 50.16 -26.16 -6.91
N LYS A 508 49.41 -27.27 -6.85
CA LYS A 508 49.85 -28.63 -7.20
C LYS A 508 48.69 -29.63 -7.09
N GLY A 509 48.34 -30.27 -8.22
CA GLY A 509 47.49 -31.45 -8.31
C GLY A 509 48.32 -32.75 -8.43
N GLY A 510 47.67 -33.90 -8.17
CA GLY A 510 48.21 -35.27 -8.23
C GLY A 510 49.14 -35.61 -7.04
N GLU A 511 49.11 -36.75 -6.36
CA GLU A 511 48.79 -38.14 -6.77
C GLU A 511 48.47 -39.06 -5.54
N LYS A 512 48.21 -40.35 -5.81
CA LYS A 512 47.62 -41.44 -5.00
C LYS A 512 48.43 -41.94 -3.78
N ALA A 513 47.77 -42.54 -2.77
CA ALA A 513 47.84 -43.99 -2.42
C ALA A 513 47.34 -44.37 -0.99
N LYS A 514 46.50 -45.43 -0.98
CA LYS A 514 46.40 -46.61 -0.07
C LYS A 514 46.07 -46.52 1.44
N GLU A 515 44.94 -47.20 1.75
CA GLU A 515 44.67 -48.21 2.80
C GLU A 515 45.18 -48.03 4.24
N ASN A 516 44.25 -47.99 5.20
CA ASN A 516 44.06 -49.13 6.12
C ASN A 516 42.71 -49.04 6.87
N HIS A 517 42.00 -50.17 6.91
CA HIS A 517 40.85 -50.43 7.77
C HIS A 517 41.31 -50.80 9.21
N PRO A 518 40.41 -50.73 10.20
CA PRO A 518 39.87 -51.99 10.71
C PRO A 518 38.34 -52.02 10.81
N LYS A 519 37.83 -53.22 10.58
CA LYS A 519 36.45 -53.67 10.82
C LYS A 519 36.25 -53.98 12.31
N VAL A 520 35.05 -53.70 12.83
CA VAL A 520 34.40 -54.55 13.84
C VAL A 520 32.95 -54.78 13.41
N LYS A 521 32.56 -56.07 13.37
CA LYS A 521 31.21 -56.59 13.14
C LYS A 521 30.56 -56.94 14.48
N ALA A 522 29.21 -56.97 14.48
CA ALA A 522 28.33 -58.06 14.93
C ALA A 522 27.13 -57.51 15.75
N ASN A 523 25.91 -57.62 15.19
CA ASN A 523 24.78 -58.47 15.63
C ASN A 523 24.08 -58.01 16.93
N GLY A 524 22.75 -57.99 17.07
CA GLY A 524 21.63 -58.41 16.22
C GLY A 524 20.32 -58.43 17.04
N LYS A 525 19.22 -58.81 16.35
CA LYS A 525 17.91 -59.31 16.83
C LYS A 525 16.91 -58.36 17.54
N ALA A 526 15.85 -58.05 16.77
CA ALA A 526 14.44 -58.45 16.94
C ALA A 526 13.83 -58.56 18.34
N GLY A 527 12.68 -57.89 18.51
CA GLY A 527 11.65 -58.18 19.50
C GLY A 527 10.42 -57.28 19.26
N GLY A 528 9.31 -57.86 18.80
CA GLY A 528 8.02 -57.18 18.69
C GLY A 528 7.19 -57.31 19.96
N SER A 529 6.18 -56.46 20.11
CA SER A 529 5.04 -56.71 20.98
C SER A 529 3.78 -56.03 20.44
N LYS A 530 2.70 -56.82 20.37
CA LYS A 530 1.31 -56.45 20.06
C LYS A 530 0.56 -56.15 21.35
N ARG A 531 -0.41 -55.22 21.28
CA ARG A 531 -1.76 -55.21 21.90
C ARG A 531 -2.35 -53.81 21.57
N GLU A 532 -3.62 -53.61 21.23
CA GLU A 532 -4.86 -54.16 21.79
C GLU A 532 -6.04 -53.82 20.85
N GLU A 533 -7.12 -54.60 20.95
CA GLU A 533 -8.41 -54.38 20.28
C GLU A 533 -9.53 -54.63 21.31
N SER A 534 -10.51 -53.72 21.41
CA SER A 534 -11.90 -53.89 21.91
C SER A 534 -12.51 -52.50 22.23
N ALA A 535 -13.81 -52.25 22.36
CA ALA A 535 -15.04 -52.60 21.65
C ALA A 535 -16.20 -51.90 22.40
N LYS A 536 -17.16 -51.31 21.65
CA LYS A 536 -18.61 -51.17 21.92
C LYS A 536 -19.23 -50.09 22.85
N ASP A 537 -20.22 -49.42 22.23
CA ASP A 537 -21.63 -49.12 22.61
C ASP A 537 -22.00 -48.28 23.84
N ASN A 538 -22.69 -47.15 23.63
CA ASN A 538 -24.15 -47.01 23.90
C ASN A 538 -24.70 -45.57 23.68
N ALA A 539 -25.98 -45.52 23.33
CA ALA A 539 -26.80 -44.35 23.01
C ALA A 539 -27.49 -43.70 24.23
N MET A 540 -27.81 -42.40 24.17
CA MET A 540 -29.02 -41.80 24.77
C MET A 540 -29.24 -40.33 24.30
N GLU A 541 -30.45 -39.99 23.82
CA GLU A 541 -31.00 -38.62 23.81
C GLU A 541 -31.71 -38.31 25.14
N PRO A 542 -31.90 -37.04 25.54
CA PRO A 542 -33.21 -36.38 25.31
C PRO A 542 -33.17 -34.85 25.06
N LYS A 543 -34.38 -34.32 24.87
CA LYS A 543 -34.85 -33.05 24.29
C LYS A 543 -34.78 -31.78 25.17
N ASP A 544 -35.03 -30.66 24.48
CA ASP A 544 -35.67 -29.39 24.89
C ASP A 544 -34.81 -28.26 25.49
N HIS A 545 -34.64 -27.16 24.74
CA HIS A 545 -35.13 -25.83 25.11
C HIS A 545 -35.06 -24.81 23.96
N VAL A 546 -36.23 -24.27 23.61
CA VAL A 546 -36.44 -23.12 22.72
C VAL A 546 -36.55 -21.86 23.57
N LYS A 547 -35.76 -20.82 23.25
CA LYS A 547 -36.15 -19.38 23.22
C LYS A 547 -34.91 -18.50 23.01
N GLU A 548 -34.68 -18.06 21.77
CA GLU A 548 -34.16 -16.72 21.42
C GLU A 548 -34.04 -16.62 19.90
N SER A 549 -35.12 -16.23 19.24
CA SER A 549 -35.15 -15.96 17.80
C SER A 549 -36.33 -15.07 17.43
N LYS A 550 -36.29 -13.82 17.91
CA LYS A 550 -37.24 -12.78 17.47
C LYS A 550 -36.59 -11.57 16.79
N ASP A 551 -35.28 -11.40 16.87
CA ASP A 551 -34.64 -10.20 16.30
C ASP A 551 -34.12 -10.39 14.86
N HIS A 552 -33.83 -11.62 14.42
CA HIS A 552 -33.37 -11.90 13.04
C HIS A 552 -34.47 -11.97 11.95
N VAL A 553 -35.75 -11.82 12.32
CA VAL A 553 -36.88 -11.89 11.37
C VAL A 553 -37.23 -10.51 10.77
N LYS A 554 -36.71 -9.41 11.33
CA LYS A 554 -36.94 -8.06 10.80
C LYS A 554 -36.00 -7.71 9.64
N GLU A 555 -34.69 -7.93 9.77
CA GLU A 555 -33.71 -7.64 8.70
C GLU A 555 -33.93 -8.47 7.42
N SER A 556 -34.43 -9.70 7.58
CA SER A 556 -34.69 -10.61 6.46
C SER A 556 -35.96 -10.26 5.65
N LYS A 557 -36.87 -9.43 6.19
CA LYS A 557 -38.05 -8.95 5.45
C LYS A 557 -37.74 -7.71 4.62
N ASP A 558 -36.82 -6.85 5.06
CA ASP A 558 -36.47 -5.62 4.34
C ASP A 558 -35.65 -5.93 3.08
N HIS A 559 -34.73 -6.90 3.14
CA HIS A 559 -34.00 -7.38 1.95
C HIS A 559 -34.86 -8.11 0.91
N VAL A 560 -35.99 -8.71 1.32
CA VAL A 560 -36.95 -9.37 0.40
C VAL A 560 -37.84 -8.36 -0.33
N LYS A 561 -37.98 -7.14 0.21
CA LYS A 561 -38.72 -6.06 -0.44
C LYS A 561 -37.88 -5.41 -1.56
N GLU A 562 -36.61 -5.08 -1.28
CA GLU A 562 -35.66 -4.53 -2.27
C GLU A 562 -35.46 -5.46 -3.48
N SER A 563 -35.37 -6.77 -3.24
CA SER A 563 -35.18 -7.75 -4.31
C SER A 563 -36.43 -7.95 -5.18
N LYS A 564 -37.63 -7.65 -4.69
CA LYS A 564 -38.85 -7.66 -5.52
C LYS A 564 -38.99 -6.40 -6.38
N ASP A 565 -38.54 -5.26 -5.89
CA ASP A 565 -38.60 -3.99 -6.64
C ASP A 565 -37.59 -3.98 -7.79
N HIS A 566 -36.38 -4.54 -7.59
CA HIS A 566 -35.39 -4.72 -8.66
C HIS A 566 -35.80 -5.71 -9.77
N VAL A 567 -36.63 -6.71 -9.46
CA VAL A 567 -37.17 -7.65 -10.47
C VAL A 567 -38.28 -7.00 -11.31
N LYS A 568 -38.93 -5.95 -10.80
CA LYS A 568 -39.93 -5.18 -11.53
C LYS A 568 -39.26 -4.21 -12.52
N GLU A 569 -38.24 -3.50 -12.06
CA GLU A 569 -37.47 -2.53 -12.88
C GLU A 569 -36.75 -3.20 -14.07
N SER A 570 -36.21 -4.41 -13.85
CA SER A 570 -35.55 -5.20 -14.91
C SER A 570 -36.51 -5.72 -15.98
N LYS A 571 -37.80 -5.92 -15.66
CA LYS A 571 -38.83 -6.26 -16.65
C LYS A 571 -39.25 -5.06 -17.50
N ASP A 572 -39.27 -3.87 -16.91
CA ASP A 572 -39.65 -2.65 -17.62
C ASP A 572 -38.54 -2.19 -18.58
N HIS A 573 -37.27 -2.32 -18.18
CA HIS A 573 -36.13 -2.07 -19.07
C HIS A 573 -36.01 -3.07 -20.24
N ALA A 574 -36.39 -4.33 -20.04
CA ALA A 574 -36.41 -5.32 -21.12
C ALA A 574 -37.49 -5.00 -22.18
N LYS A 575 -38.64 -4.42 -21.79
CA LYS A 575 -39.66 -3.95 -22.74
C LYS A 575 -39.18 -2.76 -23.55
N GLU A 576 -38.54 -1.78 -22.90
CA GLU A 576 -38.09 -0.56 -23.57
C GLU A 576 -36.94 -0.81 -24.58
N SER A 577 -36.10 -1.83 -24.33
CA SER A 577 -35.05 -2.25 -25.26
C SER A 577 -35.60 -2.93 -26.53
N LYS A 578 -36.76 -3.58 -26.44
CA LYS A 578 -37.40 -4.28 -27.55
C LYS A 578 -38.08 -3.29 -28.51
N ASP A 579 -38.74 -2.28 -27.97
CA ASP A 579 -39.38 -1.21 -28.76
C ASP A 579 -38.37 -0.31 -29.50
N LYS A 580 -37.15 -0.16 -28.97
CA LYS A 580 -36.06 0.57 -29.65
C LYS A 580 -35.44 -0.22 -30.80
N HIS A 581 -35.54 -1.55 -30.79
CA HIS A 581 -34.98 -2.41 -31.83
C HIS A 581 -35.90 -2.51 -33.06
N ASP A 582 -37.22 -2.53 -32.85
CA ASP A 582 -38.20 -2.59 -33.95
C ASP A 582 -38.32 -1.26 -34.70
N LYS A 583 -38.09 -0.11 -34.05
CA LYS A 583 -38.08 1.21 -34.73
C LYS A 583 -36.87 1.45 -35.64
N LYS A 584 -35.74 0.74 -35.45
CA LYS A 584 -34.54 0.88 -36.29
C LYS A 584 -34.56 0.00 -37.54
N GLY A 585 -35.44 -1.00 -37.61
CA GLY A 585 -35.58 -1.87 -38.78
C GLY A 585 -36.45 -1.31 -39.92
N SER A 586 -37.20 -0.22 -39.68
CA SER A 586 -38.16 0.34 -40.64
C SER A 586 -37.65 1.56 -41.43
N CYS A 587 -36.40 2.00 -41.22
CA CYS A 587 -35.79 3.13 -41.93
C CYS A 587 -34.50 2.71 -42.66
N MET A 588 -34.57 1.67 -43.48
CA MET A 588 -33.62 1.43 -44.59
C MET A 588 -34.37 0.67 -45.69
N VAL A 589 -35.08 1.44 -46.52
CA VAL A 589 -35.32 1.19 -47.95
C VAL A 589 -34.79 2.42 -48.67
#